data_AF-A0A5Q6S535-F1
#
_entry.id   AF-A0A5Q6S535-F1
#
_cell.length_a   1.000
_cell.length_b   1.000
_cell.length_c   1.000
_cell.angle_alpha   90.00
_cell.angle_beta   90.00
_cell.angle_gamma   90.00
#
_symmetry.space_group_name_H-M   'P 1'
#
loop_
_entity.id
_entity.type
_entity.pdbx_description
1 polymer ?
#
loop_
_entity_poly.entity_id
_entity_poly.type
_entity_poly.pdbx_seq_one_letter_code
_entity_poly.pdbx_strand_id
1 'polypeptide(L)'
;MVPAQHPQPRRHRRGARLPRGRAAGAAAGQRAVTAQRPSPESPPQHVGPLDLLAFTCELAALVLLALAGWSLGDGWWRGLVLAAALVGVAVWFWGRWLAPTSPRRVAMPRRLVVKAGFYVAVAVVGALAGYAVWAAVLVVVAVTTSAVRRD
;
A
#
# COMPACT_ATOMS: atom_id res chain seq x y z
N MET A 1 48.71 -74.40 -22.63
CA MET A 1 48.04 -73.25 -21.98
C MET A 1 46.53 -73.45 -22.11
N VAL A 2 45.83 -73.61 -20.99
CA VAL A 2 44.35 -73.61 -20.83
C VAL A 2 44.08 -72.35 -19.98
N PRO A 3 43.09 -71.45 -20.23
CA PRO A 3 41.63 -71.72 -20.19
C PRO A 3 40.86 -70.85 -21.24
N ALA A 4 39.54 -70.70 -21.32
CA ALA A 4 38.40 -70.91 -20.43
C ALA A 4 37.13 -71.08 -21.28
N GLN A 5 36.17 -71.86 -20.77
CA GLN A 5 34.81 -71.93 -21.30
C GLN A 5 34.02 -70.66 -20.95
N HIS A 6 33.16 -70.20 -21.85
CA HIS A 6 31.96 -69.45 -21.46
C HIS A 6 30.76 -69.79 -22.35
N PRO A 7 29.70 -70.40 -21.79
CA PRO A 7 28.40 -70.51 -22.44
C PRO A 7 27.50 -69.30 -22.11
N GLN A 8 26.34 -69.23 -22.79
CA GLN A 8 25.11 -68.44 -22.54
C GLN A 8 24.87 -67.27 -23.52
N PRO A 9 23.62 -66.75 -23.66
CA PRO A 9 22.32 -67.43 -23.76
C PRO A 9 21.44 -66.90 -24.93
N ARG A 10 20.48 -67.71 -25.38
CA ARG A 10 19.32 -67.27 -26.17
C ARG A 10 18.46 -66.29 -25.36
N ARG A 11 18.06 -65.14 -25.93
CA ARG A 11 16.87 -64.39 -25.46
C ARG A 11 15.98 -63.88 -26.58
N HIS A 12 14.86 -64.58 -26.66
CA HIS A 12 13.51 -64.26 -27.09
C HIS A 12 13.17 -62.81 -27.49
N ARG A 13 12.53 -62.76 -28.67
CA ARG A 13 11.77 -61.66 -29.24
C ARG A 13 10.76 -61.06 -28.27
N ARG A 14 10.81 -59.72 -28.21
CA ARG A 14 9.74 -58.75 -27.96
C ARG A 14 8.32 -59.31 -27.94
N GLY A 15 7.71 -59.28 -26.77
CA GLY A 15 6.28 -59.09 -26.59
C GLY A 15 6.07 -58.23 -25.35
N ALA A 16 5.42 -57.06 -25.51
CA ALA A 16 4.48 -56.47 -24.54
C ALA A 16 4.12 -55.04 -24.98
N ARG A 17 2.87 -54.89 -25.41
CA ARG A 17 2.17 -53.61 -25.55
C ARG A 17 2.19 -52.87 -24.21
N LEU A 18 2.54 -51.59 -24.23
CA LEU A 18 2.37 -50.70 -23.09
C LEU A 18 0.90 -50.25 -22.97
N PRO A 19 0.28 -50.30 -21.78
CA PRO A 19 -1.07 -49.82 -21.55
C PRO A 19 -1.09 -48.27 -21.46
N ARG A 20 -1.88 -47.65 -22.36
CA ARG A 20 -2.35 -46.27 -22.24
C ARG A 20 -3.29 -46.18 -21.03
N GLY A 21 -2.81 -45.71 -19.88
CA GLY A 21 -3.71 -45.61 -18.72
C GLY A 21 -3.22 -44.85 -17.50
N ARG A 22 -2.09 -44.13 -17.55
CA ARG A 22 -1.55 -43.44 -16.35
C ARG A 22 -1.33 -41.94 -16.47
N ALA A 23 -1.47 -41.37 -17.66
CA ALA A 23 -1.21 -39.94 -17.87
C ALA A 23 -2.41 -39.02 -17.60
N ALA A 24 -3.65 -39.53 -17.62
CA ALA A 24 -4.86 -38.70 -17.45
C ALA A 24 -5.19 -38.36 -15.98
N GLY A 25 -4.79 -39.21 -15.02
CA GLY A 25 -5.09 -38.99 -13.59
C GLY A 25 -4.23 -37.92 -12.92
N ALA A 26 -2.99 -37.74 -13.37
CA ALA A 26 -2.05 -36.78 -12.78
C ALA A 26 -2.40 -35.32 -13.09
N ALA A 27 -3.00 -35.05 -14.26
CA ALA A 27 -3.37 -33.69 -14.67
C ALA A 27 -4.67 -33.19 -13.98
N ALA A 28 -5.58 -34.10 -13.65
CA ALA A 28 -6.83 -33.75 -12.93
C ALA A 28 -6.58 -33.47 -11.44
N GLY A 29 -5.66 -34.20 -10.80
CA GLY A 29 -5.28 -33.97 -9.40
C GLY A 29 -4.53 -32.65 -9.16
N GLN A 30 -3.77 -32.17 -10.16
CA GLN A 30 -3.01 -30.92 -10.03
C GLN A 30 -3.86 -29.65 -10.18
N ARG A 31 -4.97 -29.70 -10.92
CA ARG A 31 -5.89 -28.56 -11.06
C ARG A 31 -6.79 -28.33 -9.84
N ALA A 32 -7.01 -29.36 -9.02
CA ALA A 32 -7.71 -29.21 -7.74
C ALA A 32 -6.77 -28.76 -6.59
N VAL A 33 -5.45 -28.88 -6.77
CA VAL A 33 -4.40 -28.43 -5.83
C VAL A 33 -3.91 -27.00 -6.11
N THR A 34 -4.60 -26.26 -6.98
CA THR A 34 -4.79 -24.81 -6.82
C THR A 34 -5.85 -24.51 -5.75
N ALA A 35 -5.98 -25.38 -4.74
CA ALA A 35 -6.34 -24.98 -3.41
C ALA A 35 -5.47 -23.77 -3.06
N GLN A 36 -6.15 -22.62 -2.99
CA GLN A 36 -5.75 -21.41 -2.30
C GLN A 36 -4.60 -21.72 -1.33
N ARG A 37 -3.35 -21.48 -1.74
CA ARG A 37 -2.26 -21.50 -0.78
C ARG A 37 -2.66 -20.45 0.25
N PRO A 38 -2.72 -20.76 1.55
CA PRO A 38 -2.88 -19.72 2.55
C PRO A 38 -1.81 -18.69 2.22
N SER A 39 -2.23 -17.50 1.79
CA SER A 39 -1.35 -16.36 1.62
C SER A 39 -0.52 -16.31 2.91
N PRO A 40 0.82 -16.20 2.85
CA PRO A 40 1.60 -16.04 4.07
C PRO A 40 0.92 -14.92 4.86
N GLU A 41 0.38 -15.26 6.04
CA GLU A 41 -0.33 -14.30 6.88
C GLU A 41 0.57 -13.09 6.96
N SER A 42 0.11 -11.97 6.39
CA SER A 42 0.90 -10.75 6.43
C SER A 42 1.14 -10.49 7.91
N PRO A 43 2.41 -10.36 8.35
CA PRO A 43 2.71 -10.23 9.76
C PRO A 43 1.86 -9.10 10.33
N PRO A 44 1.30 -9.27 11.55
CA PRO A 44 0.37 -8.29 12.13
C PRO A 44 0.98 -6.89 12.01
N GLN A 45 0.30 -6.01 11.28
CA GLN A 45 0.71 -4.62 11.13
C GLN A 45 0.61 -3.95 12.50
N HIS A 46 1.75 -3.79 13.17
CA HIS A 46 1.83 -3.07 14.42
C HIS A 46 1.84 -1.57 14.12
N VAL A 47 0.80 -0.87 14.58
CA VAL A 47 0.73 0.59 14.53
C VAL A 47 1.55 1.16 15.69
N GLY A 48 2.62 1.88 15.37
CA GLY A 48 3.47 2.53 16.35
C GLY A 48 2.89 3.87 16.83
N PRO A 49 3.35 4.41 17.98
CA PRO A 49 2.95 5.74 18.45
C PRO A 49 3.21 6.86 17.43
N LEU A 50 4.30 6.75 16.65
CA LEU A 50 4.62 7.69 15.59
C LEU A 50 3.61 7.64 14.43
N ASP A 51 3.04 6.48 14.13
CA ASP A 51 2.00 6.33 13.11
C ASP A 51 0.71 7.02 13.55
N LEU A 52 0.34 6.82 14.82
CA LEU A 52 -0.80 7.50 15.43
C LEU A 52 -0.62 9.02 15.44
N LEU A 53 0.58 9.51 15.80
CA LEU A 53 0.89 10.94 15.78
C LEU A 53 0.84 11.52 14.37
N ALA A 54 1.39 10.82 13.38
CA ALA A 54 1.34 11.24 11.99
C ALA A 54 -0.12 11.33 11.48
N PHE A 55 -0.94 10.33 11.80
CA PHE A 55 -2.37 10.33 11.48
C PHE A 55 -3.12 11.47 12.20
N THR A 56 -2.75 11.75 13.44
CA THR A 56 -3.34 12.84 14.22
C THR A 56 -3.01 14.19 13.60
N CYS A 57 -1.78 14.39 13.10
CA CYS A 57 -1.42 15.58 12.34
C CYS A 57 -2.25 15.72 11.05
N GLU A 58 -2.54 14.61 10.38
CA GLU A 58 -3.37 14.62 9.17
C GLU A 58 -4.81 15.04 9.48
N LEU A 59 -5.38 14.53 10.58
CA LEU A 59 -6.69 14.97 11.05
C LEU A 59 -6.69 16.44 11.47
N ALA A 60 -5.65 16.88 12.20
CA ALA A 60 -5.50 18.27 12.60
C ALA A 60 -5.41 19.22 11.38
N ALA A 61 -4.76 18.79 10.30
CA ALA A 61 -4.73 19.54 9.04
C ALA A 61 -6.13 19.72 8.43
N LEU A 62 -6.96 18.68 8.43
CA LEU A 62 -8.33 18.76 7.93
C LEU A 62 -9.19 19.69 8.79
N VAL A 63 -9.06 19.61 10.12
CA VAL A 63 -9.75 20.52 11.04
C VAL A 63 -9.31 21.96 10.81
N LEU A 64 -8.01 22.21 10.66
CA LEU A 64 -7.49 23.55 10.41
C LEU A 64 -8.01 24.12 9.09
N LEU A 65 -8.09 23.31 8.02
CA LEU A 65 -8.70 23.71 6.75
C LEU A 65 -10.20 24.01 6.87
N ALA A 66 -10.94 23.22 7.66
CA ALA A 66 -12.35 23.48 7.92
C ALA A 66 -12.55 24.82 8.65
N LEU A 67 -11.77 25.07 9.70
CA LEU A 67 -11.80 26.33 10.45
C LEU A 67 -11.36 27.51 9.57
N ALA A 68 -10.34 27.32 8.74
CA ALA A 68 -9.87 28.34 7.81
C ALA A 68 -10.93 28.67 6.76
N GLY A 69 -11.58 27.68 6.16
CA GLY A 69 -12.67 27.90 5.22
C GLY A 69 -13.89 28.57 5.85
N TRP A 70 -14.21 28.21 7.09
CA TRP A 70 -15.30 28.83 7.83
C TRP A 70 -15.03 30.31 8.12
N SER A 71 -13.82 30.63 8.56
CA SER A 71 -13.41 32.00 8.92
C SER A 71 -13.19 32.91 7.73
N LEU A 72 -12.74 32.37 6.59
CA LEU A 72 -12.55 33.15 5.34
C LEU A 72 -13.86 33.42 4.60
N GLY A 73 -14.94 32.70 4.90
CA GLY A 73 -16.22 32.90 4.25
C GLY A 73 -17.04 34.02 4.88
N ASP A 74 -17.41 35.03 4.09
CA ASP A 74 -18.29 36.11 4.53
C ASP A 74 -19.73 35.60 4.73
N GLY A 75 -20.02 35.15 5.95
CA GLY A 75 -21.34 34.66 6.37
C GLY A 75 -21.45 33.14 6.39
N TRP A 76 -22.44 32.65 7.14
CA TRP A 76 -22.56 31.24 7.54
C TRP A 76 -22.55 30.25 6.35
N TRP A 77 -23.26 30.56 5.26
CA TRP A 77 -23.36 29.66 4.11
C TRP A 77 -22.07 29.63 3.29
N ARG A 78 -21.43 30.79 3.08
CA ARG A 78 -20.16 30.90 2.33
C ARG A 78 -19.05 30.21 3.08
N GLY A 79 -18.97 30.43 4.39
CA GLY A 79 -18.04 29.75 5.28
C GLY A 79 -18.22 28.23 5.25
N LEU A 80 -19.46 27.75 5.33
CA LEU A 80 -19.75 26.32 5.25
C LEU A 80 -19.30 25.70 3.92
N VAL A 81 -19.67 26.33 2.80
CA VAL A 81 -19.32 25.85 1.46
C VAL A 81 -17.81 25.85 1.26
N LEU A 82 -17.12 26.91 1.69
CA LEU A 82 -15.67 27.02 1.56
C LEU A 82 -14.94 26.00 2.45
N ALA A 83 -15.38 25.82 3.69
CA ALA A 83 -14.86 24.78 4.59
C ALA A 83 -15.02 23.38 3.98
N ALA A 84 -16.22 23.06 3.50
CA ALA A 84 -16.50 21.78 2.85
C ALA A 84 -15.68 21.58 1.57
N ALA A 85 -15.51 22.63 0.75
CA ALA A 85 -14.70 22.59 -0.45
C ALA A 85 -13.22 22.33 -0.14
N LEU A 86 -12.64 23.04 0.84
CA LEU A 86 -11.25 22.86 1.25
C LEU A 86 -10.99 21.45 1.79
N VAL A 87 -11.86 20.95 2.69
CA VAL A 87 -11.77 19.58 3.20
C VAL A 87 -11.95 18.56 2.08
N GLY A 88 -12.91 18.77 1.18
CA GLY A 88 -13.17 17.89 0.04
C GLY A 88 -11.97 17.78 -0.90
N VAL A 89 -11.33 18.91 -1.23
CA VAL A 89 -10.10 18.94 -2.03
C VAL A 89 -8.97 18.20 -1.31
N ALA A 90 -8.81 18.41 0.00
CA ALA A 90 -7.80 17.73 0.80
C ALA A 90 -7.98 16.20 0.78
N VAL A 91 -9.21 15.73 1.02
CA VAL A 91 -9.55 14.30 1.00
C VAL A 91 -9.38 13.70 -0.40
N TRP A 92 -9.79 14.42 -1.45
CA TRP A 92 -9.59 13.98 -2.83
C TRP A 92 -8.11 13.85 -3.19
N PHE A 93 -7.28 14.84 -2.81
CA PHE A 93 -5.83 14.78 -2.98
C PHE A 93 -5.24 13.58 -2.24
N TRP A 94 -5.69 13.34 -1.01
CA TRP A 94 -5.34 12.18 -0.20
C TRP A 94 -5.68 10.85 -0.90
N GLY A 95 -6.91 10.69 -1.38
CA GLY A 95 -7.37 9.48 -2.06
C GLY A 95 -6.66 9.24 -3.40
N ARG A 96 -6.26 10.31 -4.10
CA ARG A 96 -5.59 10.21 -5.40
C ARG A 96 -4.10 9.87 -5.30
N TRP A 97 -3.41 10.39 -4.28
CA TRP A 97 -1.94 10.33 -4.19
C TRP A 97 -1.41 9.51 -3.01
N LEU A 98 -2.16 9.39 -1.91
CA LEU A 98 -1.75 8.67 -0.71
C LEU A 98 -2.45 7.31 -0.54
N ALA A 99 -3.56 7.00 -1.24
CA ALA A 99 -4.26 5.74 -1.07
C ALA A 99 -3.37 4.50 -1.38
N PRO A 100 -3.34 3.46 -0.50
CA PRO A 100 -2.55 2.23 -0.67
C PRO A 100 -2.94 1.41 -1.91
N THR A 101 -4.12 1.67 -2.48
CA THR A 101 -4.72 0.99 -3.63
C THR A 101 -4.19 1.45 -4.98
N SER A 102 -3.20 2.33 -5.03
CA SER A 102 -2.56 2.72 -6.30
C SER A 102 -1.72 1.55 -6.86
N PRO A 103 -2.01 1.02 -8.06
CA PRO A 103 -1.33 -0.13 -8.66
C PRO A 103 0.13 0.14 -9.07
N ARG A 104 0.72 1.27 -8.68
CA ARG A 104 2.09 1.65 -8.99
C ARG A 104 2.82 1.88 -7.67
N ARG A 105 3.71 0.97 -7.30
CA ARG A 105 4.73 1.15 -6.26
C ARG A 105 5.63 2.32 -6.69
N VAL A 106 5.21 3.54 -6.44
CA VAL A 106 6.05 4.73 -6.65
C VAL A 106 7.04 4.77 -5.49
N ALA A 107 8.34 4.80 -5.79
CA ALA A 107 9.40 4.81 -4.80
C ALA A 107 9.21 5.90 -3.73
N MET A 108 9.58 5.57 -2.49
CA MET A 108 9.38 6.32 -1.25
C MET A 108 9.72 7.83 -1.27
N PRO A 109 10.65 8.39 -2.08
CA PRO A 109 10.97 9.82 -2.00
C PRO A 109 9.82 10.75 -2.39
N ARG A 110 8.96 10.31 -3.33
CA ARG A 110 7.94 11.19 -3.91
C ARG A 110 6.74 11.41 -2.97
N ARG A 111 6.52 10.48 -2.04
CA ARG A 111 5.43 10.53 -1.05
C ARG A 111 5.68 11.61 0.00
N LEU A 112 6.94 11.76 0.42
CA LEU A 112 7.38 12.85 1.30
C LEU A 112 7.13 14.23 0.68
N VAL A 113 7.52 14.44 -0.58
CA VAL A 113 7.35 15.74 -1.25
C VAL A 113 5.88 16.12 -1.36
N VAL A 114 5.03 15.16 -1.72
CA VAL A 114 3.57 15.36 -1.79
C VAL A 114 2.99 15.70 -0.42
N LYS A 115 3.42 15.00 0.63
CA LYS A 115 2.96 15.23 2.01
C LYS A 115 3.45 16.58 2.55
N ALA A 116 4.70 16.94 2.30
CA ALA A 116 5.25 18.23 2.67
C ALA A 116 4.50 19.37 1.95
N GLY A 117 4.27 19.24 0.65
CA GLY A 117 3.47 20.21 -0.13
C GLY A 117 2.05 20.39 0.41
N PHE A 118 1.41 19.30 0.83
CA PHE A 118 0.09 19.35 1.48
C PHE A 118 0.11 20.18 2.78
N TYR A 119 1.06 19.90 3.69
CA TYR A 119 1.16 20.65 4.94
C TYR A 119 1.52 22.13 4.74
N VAL A 120 2.35 22.44 3.73
CA VAL A 120 2.64 23.84 3.36
C VAL A 120 1.38 24.54 2.87
N ALA A 121 0.57 23.90 2.02
CA ALA A 121 -0.69 24.48 1.55
C ALA A 121 -1.66 24.72 2.71
N VAL A 122 -1.81 23.76 3.63
CA VAL A 122 -2.61 23.89 4.85
C VAL A 122 -2.11 25.07 5.69
N ALA A 123 -0.80 25.23 5.82
CA ALA A 123 -0.22 26.30 6.62
C ALA A 123 -0.48 27.68 6.02
N VAL A 124 -0.35 27.82 4.70
CA VAL A 124 -0.68 29.07 3.99
C VAL A 124 -2.14 29.43 4.17
N VAL A 125 -3.05 28.47 3.93
CA VAL A 125 -4.50 28.70 4.08
C VAL A 125 -4.85 29.04 5.54
N GLY A 126 -4.29 28.31 6.50
CA GLY A 126 -4.48 28.58 7.93
C GLY A 126 -3.95 29.94 8.35
N ALA A 127 -2.80 30.36 7.83
CA ALA A 127 -2.22 31.68 8.12
C ALA A 127 -3.09 32.82 7.56
N LEU A 128 -3.59 32.69 6.33
CA LEU A 128 -4.51 33.66 5.72
C LEU A 128 -5.82 33.80 6.53
N ALA A 129 -6.25 32.72 7.17
CA ALA A 129 -7.41 32.69 8.06
C ALA A 129 -7.13 33.17 9.50
N GLY A 130 -5.90 33.60 9.82
CA GLY A 130 -5.52 34.08 11.15
C GLY A 130 -5.03 32.99 12.13
N TYR A 131 -4.90 31.74 11.69
CA TYR A 131 -4.41 30.62 12.51
C TYR A 131 -2.92 30.33 12.31
N ALA A 132 -2.10 31.35 12.02
CA ALA A 132 -0.70 31.20 11.64
C ALA A 132 0.17 30.41 12.65
N VAL A 133 -0.04 30.64 13.96
CA VAL A 133 0.70 29.92 15.01
C VAL A 133 0.36 28.43 14.99
N TRP A 134 -0.92 28.08 14.92
CA TRP A 134 -1.37 26.69 14.87
C TRP A 134 -0.93 25.99 13.58
N ALA A 135 -0.98 26.69 12.45
CA ALA A 135 -0.41 26.24 11.18
C ALA A 135 1.08 25.93 11.29
N ALA A 136 1.87 26.82 11.92
CA ALA A 136 3.29 26.61 12.10
C ALA A 136 3.61 25.41 13.01
N VAL A 137 2.92 25.31 14.16
CA VAL A 137 3.05 24.16 15.08
C VAL A 137 2.75 22.85 14.34
N LEU A 138 1.65 22.81 13.59
CA LEU A 138 1.26 21.63 12.82
C LEU A 138 2.34 21.22 11.82
N VAL A 139 2.89 22.16 11.03
CA VAL A 139 3.95 21.86 10.06
C VAL A 139 5.19 21.33 10.76
N VAL A 140 5.62 21.96 11.85
CA VAL A 140 6.81 21.52 12.61
C VAL A 140 6.63 20.09 13.14
N VAL A 141 5.50 19.80 13.77
CA VAL A 141 5.22 18.46 14.31
C VAL A 141 5.10 17.42 13.19
N ALA A 142 4.39 17.74 12.11
CA ALA A 142 4.20 16.83 10.98
C ALA A 142 5.52 16.52 10.25
N VAL A 143 6.37 17.53 10.02
CA VAL A 143 7.67 17.37 9.35
C VAL A 143 8.63 16.59 10.23
N THR A 144 8.74 16.93 11.52
CA THR A 144 9.61 16.20 12.46
C THR A 144 9.18 14.73 12.58
N THR A 145 7.88 14.46 12.73
CA THR A 145 7.34 13.09 12.80
C THR A 145 7.63 12.31 11.51
N SER A 146 7.42 12.92 10.33
CA SER A 146 7.67 12.27 9.04
C SER A 146 9.17 12.01 8.81
N ALA A 147 10.03 12.95 9.20
CA ALA A 147 11.48 12.80 9.13
C ALA A 147 11.99 11.67 10.04
N VAL A 148 11.44 11.55 11.25
CA VAL A 148 11.80 10.48 12.21
C VAL A 148 11.30 9.12 11.72
N ARG A 149 10.09 9.04 11.14
CA ARG A 149 9.54 7.80 10.56
C ARG A 149 10.32 7.32 9.33
N ARG A 150 11.13 8.19 8.70
CA ARG A 150 11.79 7.93 7.41
C ARG A 150 10.79 7.41 6.36
N ASP A 151 9.60 8.02 6.34
CA ASP A 151 8.59 7.82 5.28
C ASP A 151 9.17 8.12 3.89
#